data_AF-A0A249PCM9-F1
#
_entry.id   AF-A0A249PCM9-F1
#
_cell.length_a   1.000
_cell.length_b   1.000
_cell.length_c   1.000
_cell.angle_alpha   90.00
_cell.angle_beta   90.00
_cell.angle_gamma   90.00
#
_symmetry.space_group_name_H-M   'P 1'
#
loop_
_entity.id
_entity.type
_entity.pdbx_description
1 polymer ?
#
loop_
_entity_poly.entity_id
_entity_poly.type
_entity_poly.pdbx_seq_one_letter_code
_entity_poly.pdbx_strand_id
1 'polypeptide(L)'
;MGDESNSYPAKDAVPAGLAFAATSDLVSFLRGNHGHGVQSPLDGVEHTIALGVSQSGRFLRDLVYHGFNADEAGNRVFDGAIPHIAGSRKTFTNFRFAQPGRYSRQHEDHDYPGDQFPFTYAETTDPLTGESGSILSACRATATCPKIMHTDTSTEFWQARASLVTTSPAGEPLEMPDGVRLYFIAGAPHFNGWSAQSKEEAACAFPTNPLSAAPVMRALYVALANWISKNKAPPASRYPSLTDATLVRLEDLKLPRIGGEVARPVINELRVMDYSSQPPVRGKAYPVSVPGLDDDGNPLGGIRMANVEAPLGTYAGWNLRREGFAEGELCSLSGTFIPFPKERSKADDRKSLGERYPDEDAYLMAVKSAAEALVADGFMLPEDIGYVLGRAREDAALLR
;
A
#
# COMPACT_ATOMS: atom_id res chain seq x y z
N MET A 1 18.44 -42.36 12.73
CA MET A 1 18.33 -41.23 13.68
C MET A 1 16.88 -40.79 13.66
N GLY A 2 16.26 -40.76 14.84
CA GLY A 2 14.81 -40.82 15.02
C GLY A 2 14.04 -39.66 14.41
N ASP A 3 12.89 -40.03 13.84
CA ASP A 3 11.76 -39.16 13.54
C ASP A 3 11.10 -38.75 14.86
N GLU A 4 11.61 -37.69 15.49
CA GLU A 4 10.91 -36.99 16.57
C GLU A 4 10.30 -35.71 15.99
N SER A 5 9.17 -35.84 15.29
CA SER A 5 8.25 -34.72 15.17
C SER A 5 7.73 -34.40 16.59
N ASN A 6 8.42 -33.52 17.31
CA ASN A 6 8.00 -32.99 18.61
C ASN A 6 6.78 -32.06 18.44
N SER A 7 5.66 -32.60 17.96
CA SER A 7 4.37 -31.92 17.90
C SER A 7 3.47 -32.44 19.01
N TYR A 8 3.09 -31.56 19.94
CA TYR A 8 2.10 -31.86 20.98
C TYR A 8 0.75 -31.23 20.60
N PRO A 9 -0.39 -31.92 20.82
CA PRO A 9 -1.70 -31.31 20.68
C PRO A 9 -1.85 -30.13 21.64
N ALA A 10 -2.18 -28.95 21.12
CA ALA A 10 -2.51 -27.81 21.96
C ALA A 10 -3.86 -28.02 22.66
N LYS A 11 -3.96 -27.53 23.90
CA LYS A 11 -5.19 -27.50 24.70
C LYS A 11 -5.58 -26.05 24.96
N ASP A 12 -6.86 -25.84 25.25
CA ASP A 12 -7.41 -24.53 25.65
C ASP A 12 -7.15 -23.40 24.62
N ALA A 13 -7.20 -23.74 23.34
CA ALA A 13 -7.08 -22.75 22.27
C ALA A 13 -8.29 -21.81 22.27
N VAL A 14 -8.03 -20.50 22.33
CA VAL A 14 -9.06 -19.47 22.22
C VAL A 14 -9.45 -19.26 20.76
N PRO A 15 -10.73 -18.95 20.44
CA PRO A 15 -11.14 -18.61 19.09
C PRO A 15 -10.37 -17.38 18.58
N ALA A 16 -9.71 -17.52 17.43
CA ALA A 16 -9.14 -16.40 16.69
C ALA A 16 -10.20 -15.77 15.76
N GLY A 17 -9.92 -14.59 15.19
CA GLY A 17 -10.83 -13.98 14.20
C GLY A 17 -12.08 -13.27 14.74
N LEU A 18 -12.39 -13.36 16.04
CA LEU A 18 -13.59 -12.73 16.64
C LEU A 18 -13.68 -11.22 16.43
N ALA A 19 -12.55 -10.54 16.18
CA ALA A 19 -12.52 -9.11 15.86
C ALA A 19 -13.28 -8.77 14.56
N PHE A 20 -13.35 -9.69 13.59
CA PHE A 20 -14.15 -9.49 12.37
C PHE A 20 -15.64 -9.44 12.70
N ALA A 21 -16.13 -10.41 13.45
CA ALA A 21 -17.52 -10.46 13.92
C ALA A 21 -17.85 -9.23 14.80
N ALA A 22 -17.00 -8.92 15.77
CA ALA A 22 -17.22 -7.79 16.68
C ALA A 22 -17.26 -6.44 15.95
N THR A 23 -16.40 -6.24 14.95
CA THR A 23 -16.41 -5.02 14.12
C THR A 23 -17.70 -4.92 13.32
N SER A 24 -18.12 -6.03 12.73
CA SER A 24 -19.29 -6.11 11.87
C SER A 24 -20.59 -5.88 12.65
N ASP A 25 -20.72 -6.54 13.80
CA ASP A 25 -21.84 -6.39 14.73
C ASP A 25 -21.93 -4.96 15.28
N LEU A 26 -20.82 -4.39 15.74
CA LEU A 26 -20.79 -3.02 16.26
C LEU A 26 -21.22 -2.00 15.21
N VAL A 27 -20.70 -2.11 13.98
CA VAL A 27 -21.05 -1.17 12.91
C VAL A 27 -22.48 -1.37 12.44
N SER A 28 -22.96 -2.62 12.37
CA SER A 28 -24.36 -2.93 12.07
C SER A 28 -25.31 -2.31 13.10
N PHE A 29 -24.97 -2.47 14.38
CA PHE A 29 -25.70 -1.88 15.51
C PHE A 29 -25.75 -0.36 15.41
N LEU A 30 -24.59 0.30 15.27
CA LEU A 30 -24.51 1.75 15.18
C LEU A 30 -25.23 2.30 13.94
N ARG A 31 -25.21 1.57 12.82
CA ARG A 31 -25.98 1.90 11.60
C ARG A 31 -27.48 1.84 11.83
N GLY A 32 -27.95 1.05 12.80
CA GLY A 32 -29.36 0.84 13.09
C GLY A 32 -29.99 -0.31 12.30
N ASN A 33 -29.19 -1.26 11.83
CA ASN A 33 -29.72 -2.50 11.26
C ASN A 33 -30.51 -3.27 12.33
N HIS A 34 -31.48 -4.07 11.89
CA HIS A 34 -32.26 -4.93 12.78
C HIS A 34 -31.44 -6.13 13.26
N GLY A 35 -31.79 -6.71 14.41
CA GLY A 35 -31.14 -7.91 14.96
C GLY A 35 -30.50 -7.72 16.34
N HIS A 36 -30.41 -6.49 16.83
CA HIS A 36 -29.86 -6.20 18.16
C HIS A 36 -30.96 -6.05 19.21
N GLY A 37 -30.73 -6.55 20.42
CA GLY A 37 -31.68 -6.50 21.54
C GLY A 37 -31.81 -5.12 22.22
N VAL A 38 -31.13 -4.10 21.69
CA VAL A 38 -31.11 -2.72 22.17
C VAL A 38 -31.17 -1.75 20.99
N GLN A 39 -31.69 -0.55 21.21
CA GLN A 39 -31.76 0.50 20.18
C GLN A 39 -30.38 1.13 19.97
N SER A 40 -30.03 1.41 18.70
CA SER A 40 -28.83 2.18 18.35
C SER A 40 -28.85 3.56 19.03
N PRO A 41 -27.71 4.05 19.55
CA PRO A 41 -27.60 5.42 20.04
C PRO A 41 -27.51 6.46 18.91
N LEU A 42 -27.35 6.02 17.65
CA LEU A 42 -27.30 6.90 16.47
C LEU A 42 -28.60 6.78 15.67
N ASP A 43 -29.01 7.88 15.06
CA ASP A 43 -30.10 7.95 14.08
C ASP A 43 -29.60 8.48 12.73
N GLY A 44 -30.34 8.18 11.66
CA GLY A 44 -30.08 8.76 10.33
C GLY A 44 -28.77 8.33 9.63
N VAL A 45 -28.14 7.22 10.04
CA VAL A 45 -26.92 6.72 9.38
C VAL A 45 -27.29 6.03 8.06
N GLU A 46 -27.22 6.77 6.96
CA GLU A 46 -27.50 6.24 5.61
C GLU A 46 -26.33 5.43 5.05
N HIS A 47 -25.10 5.84 5.36
CA HIS A 47 -23.88 5.28 4.77
C HIS A 47 -22.77 5.04 5.79
N THR A 48 -22.00 3.99 5.57
CA THR A 48 -20.84 3.61 6.40
C THR A 48 -19.57 3.46 5.56
N ILE A 49 -18.45 3.99 6.06
CA ILE A 49 -17.12 3.90 5.43
C ILE A 49 -16.15 3.27 6.41
N ALA A 50 -15.38 2.29 5.93
CA ALA A 50 -14.19 1.80 6.61
C ALA A 50 -12.93 2.38 5.95
N LEU A 51 -12.02 2.94 6.74
CA LEU A 51 -10.65 3.25 6.31
C LEU A 51 -9.69 2.53 7.24
N GLY A 52 -8.84 1.70 6.65
CA GLY A 52 -7.80 0.97 7.37
C GLY A 52 -6.43 1.35 6.84
N VAL A 53 -5.46 1.56 7.73
CA VAL A 53 -4.09 1.94 7.41
C VAL A 53 -3.15 0.83 7.87
N SER A 54 -2.32 0.32 6.97
CA SER A 54 -1.32 -0.72 7.26
C SER A 54 -1.98 -1.99 7.78
N GLN A 55 -1.78 -2.36 9.04
CA GLN A 55 -2.40 -3.53 9.65
C GLN A 55 -3.93 -3.46 9.63
N SER A 56 -4.54 -2.30 9.88
CA SER A 56 -6.01 -2.19 9.80
C SER A 56 -6.50 -2.17 8.35
N GLY A 57 -5.66 -1.78 7.38
CA GLY A 57 -5.95 -1.91 5.95
C GLY A 57 -5.95 -3.37 5.50
N ARG A 58 -4.97 -4.14 5.98
CA ARG A 58 -4.93 -5.60 5.82
C ARG A 58 -6.12 -6.28 6.48
N PHE A 59 -6.48 -5.86 7.70
CA PHE A 59 -7.64 -6.36 8.43
C PHE A 59 -8.92 -6.11 7.63
N LEU A 60 -9.08 -4.92 7.05
CA LEU A 60 -10.25 -4.59 6.24
C LEU A 60 -10.35 -5.48 4.99
N ARG A 61 -9.23 -5.79 4.33
CA ARG A 61 -9.20 -6.76 3.22
C ARG A 61 -9.59 -8.16 3.68
N ASP A 62 -9.10 -8.58 4.83
CA ASP A 62 -9.35 -9.91 5.40
C ASP A 62 -10.81 -10.06 5.88
N LEU A 63 -11.38 -8.99 6.44
CA LEU A 63 -12.79 -8.88 6.81
C LEU A 63 -13.69 -9.11 5.59
N VAL A 64 -13.39 -8.43 4.47
CA VAL A 64 -14.15 -8.60 3.22
C VAL A 64 -13.95 -10.00 2.63
N TYR A 65 -12.70 -10.50 2.62
CA TYR A 65 -12.36 -11.84 2.14
C TYR A 65 -13.13 -12.94 2.88
N HIS A 66 -13.23 -12.85 4.20
CA HIS A 66 -13.97 -13.79 5.03
C HIS A 66 -15.49 -13.57 5.02
N GLY A 67 -16.01 -12.58 4.29
CA GLY A 67 -17.45 -12.34 4.14
C GLY A 67 -18.08 -11.55 5.28
N PHE A 68 -17.29 -11.00 6.20
CA PHE A 68 -17.78 -10.24 7.35
C PHE A 68 -18.29 -8.84 7.00
N ASN A 69 -18.38 -8.47 5.71
CA ASN A 69 -19.16 -7.28 5.34
C ASN A 69 -20.68 -7.54 5.32
N ALA A 70 -21.12 -8.75 5.70
CA ALA A 70 -22.49 -9.09 6.05
C ALA A 70 -22.64 -9.23 7.57
N ASP A 71 -23.70 -8.67 8.15
CA ASP A 71 -24.10 -8.96 9.52
C ASP A 71 -24.83 -10.30 9.64
N GLU A 72 -25.24 -10.68 10.86
CA GLU A 72 -25.94 -11.96 11.11
C GLU A 72 -27.30 -12.07 10.42
N ALA A 73 -27.92 -10.94 10.03
CA ALA A 73 -29.16 -10.88 9.28
C ALA A 73 -28.92 -10.77 7.75
N GLY A 74 -27.66 -10.75 7.30
CA GLY A 74 -27.27 -10.62 5.90
C GLY A 74 -27.25 -9.18 5.36
N ASN A 75 -27.41 -8.16 6.21
CA ASN A 75 -27.31 -6.77 5.77
C ASN A 75 -25.86 -6.36 5.55
N ARG A 76 -25.65 -5.43 4.62
CA ARG A 76 -24.33 -4.85 4.36
C ARG A 76 -23.88 -3.96 5.52
N VAL A 77 -22.66 -4.20 6.00
CA VAL A 77 -22.05 -3.45 7.11
C VAL A 77 -21.41 -2.16 6.63
N PHE A 78 -20.48 -2.24 5.67
CA PHE A 78 -19.81 -1.08 5.04
C PHE A 78 -20.28 -0.88 3.60
N ASP A 79 -20.65 0.35 3.24
CA ASP A 79 -20.95 0.71 1.84
C ASP A 79 -19.67 1.05 1.05
N GLY A 80 -18.64 1.54 1.73
CA GLY A 80 -17.35 1.88 1.15
C GLY A 80 -16.17 1.44 2.02
N ALA A 81 -15.06 1.06 1.39
CA ALA A 81 -13.83 0.64 2.07
C ALA A 81 -12.58 1.24 1.41
N ILE A 82 -11.65 1.77 2.21
CA ILE A 82 -10.30 2.18 1.81
C ILE A 82 -9.27 1.36 2.57
N PRO A 83 -8.83 0.22 2.00
CA PRO A 83 -7.60 -0.43 2.43
C PRO A 83 -6.42 0.42 1.94
N HIS A 84 -5.74 1.07 2.88
CA HIS A 84 -4.51 1.81 2.62
C HIS A 84 -3.29 1.00 3.05
N ILE A 85 -2.27 0.97 2.18
CA ILE A 85 -0.94 0.39 2.38
C ILE A 85 -0.97 -1.05 2.90
N ALA A 86 -1.90 -1.84 2.33
CA ALA A 86 -1.99 -3.27 2.61
C ALA A 86 -1.18 -4.08 1.60
N GLY A 87 -0.95 -3.54 0.39
CA GLY A 87 -0.50 -4.29 -0.76
C GLY A 87 -1.36 -5.54 -1.00
N SER A 88 -0.72 -6.63 -1.38
CA SER A 88 -1.40 -7.92 -1.62
C SER A 88 -1.95 -8.58 -0.35
N ARG A 89 -1.56 -8.10 0.84
CA ARG A 89 -1.67 -8.82 2.11
C ARG A 89 -3.09 -8.84 2.68
N LYS A 90 -3.36 -9.87 3.47
CA LYS A 90 -4.43 -9.97 4.47
C LYS A 90 -3.77 -9.96 5.86
N THR A 91 -4.42 -10.51 6.90
CA THR A 91 -3.86 -10.56 8.25
C THR A 91 -3.70 -11.97 8.77
N PHE A 92 -2.77 -12.16 9.72
CA PHE A 92 -2.66 -13.40 10.47
C PHE A 92 -3.67 -13.42 11.64
N THR A 93 -4.95 -13.18 11.33
CA THR A 93 -6.01 -12.95 12.34
C THR A 93 -6.96 -14.13 12.50
N ASN A 94 -7.29 -14.84 11.41
CA ASN A 94 -8.14 -16.04 11.44
C ASN A 94 -7.34 -17.30 11.09
N PHE A 95 -6.36 -17.61 11.93
CA PHE A 95 -5.50 -18.77 11.79
C PHE A 95 -5.23 -19.41 13.15
N ARG A 96 -4.82 -20.68 13.14
CA ARG A 96 -4.36 -21.37 14.35
C ARG A 96 -3.14 -20.63 14.93
N PHE A 97 -3.21 -20.28 16.22
CA PHE A 97 -2.22 -19.44 16.92
C PHE A 97 -1.99 -18.07 16.28
N ALA A 98 -3.07 -17.47 15.78
CA ALA A 98 -3.07 -16.14 15.18
C ALA A 98 -2.25 -15.13 15.99
N GLN A 99 -1.39 -14.39 15.29
CA GLN A 99 -0.65 -13.26 15.82
C GLN A 99 -0.89 -12.07 14.89
N PRO A 100 -2.00 -11.34 15.05
CA PRO A 100 -2.39 -10.24 14.14
C PRO A 100 -1.30 -9.17 14.00
N GLY A 101 -0.44 -9.03 15.02
CA GLY A 101 0.74 -8.18 15.06
C GLY A 101 1.83 -8.51 14.03
N ARG A 102 1.97 -9.79 13.64
CA ARG A 102 3.01 -10.24 12.72
C ARG A 102 2.64 -9.99 11.26
N TYR A 103 3.67 -9.77 10.45
CA TYR A 103 3.54 -9.58 9.01
C TYR A 103 4.86 -9.86 8.32
N SER A 104 4.79 -10.38 7.09
CA SER A 104 5.98 -10.65 6.29
C SER A 104 6.75 -9.37 5.98
N ARG A 105 8.06 -9.41 6.19
CA ARG A 105 9.04 -8.41 5.76
C ARG A 105 10.09 -9.13 4.93
N GLN A 106 10.83 -8.40 4.11
CA GLN A 106 11.80 -9.02 3.21
C GLN A 106 12.83 -9.90 3.94
N HIS A 107 13.33 -9.47 5.11
CA HIS A 107 14.34 -10.19 5.90
C HIS A 107 13.80 -10.89 7.16
N GLU A 108 12.51 -10.70 7.51
CA GLU A 108 11.93 -11.12 8.80
C GLU A 108 10.49 -11.59 8.62
N ASP A 109 10.05 -12.59 9.39
CA ASP A 109 8.66 -13.09 9.42
C ASP A 109 8.08 -13.52 8.05
N HIS A 110 8.95 -13.76 7.05
CA HIS A 110 8.59 -14.05 5.66
C HIS A 110 7.62 -15.25 5.53
N ASP A 111 7.80 -16.22 6.41
CA ASP A 111 7.09 -17.49 6.37
C ASP A 111 5.79 -17.49 7.20
N TYR A 112 5.38 -16.38 7.83
CA TYR A 112 4.13 -16.36 8.61
C TYR A 112 2.89 -16.23 7.70
N PRO A 113 1.71 -16.72 8.13
CA PRO A 113 0.47 -16.60 7.35
C PRO A 113 -0.03 -15.16 7.19
N GLY A 114 -1.10 -15.02 6.40
CA GLY A 114 -1.77 -13.73 6.13
C GLY A 114 -1.48 -13.16 4.74
N ASP A 115 -0.54 -13.75 4.01
CA ASP A 115 0.03 -13.16 2.80
C ASP A 115 -0.09 -14.07 1.56
N GLN A 116 -0.92 -15.13 1.64
CA GLN A 116 -1.18 -16.08 0.54
C GLN A 116 -2.43 -15.70 -0.28
N PHE A 117 -2.63 -16.37 -1.41
CA PHE A 117 -3.77 -16.20 -2.33
C PHE A 117 -5.13 -16.20 -1.58
N PRO A 118 -6.17 -15.45 -2.03
CA PRO A 118 -6.18 -14.50 -3.14
C PRO A 118 -5.53 -13.15 -2.79
N PHE A 119 -4.91 -12.51 -3.79
CA PHE A 119 -4.19 -11.24 -3.66
C PHE A 119 -5.00 -10.01 -4.13
N THR A 120 -6.01 -10.22 -4.97
CA THR A 120 -6.69 -9.18 -5.73
C THR A 120 -8.22 -9.27 -5.63
N TYR A 121 -8.91 -8.29 -6.20
CA TYR A 121 -10.36 -8.17 -6.20
C TYR A 121 -11.03 -8.76 -7.46
N ALA A 122 -10.26 -8.95 -8.53
CA ALA A 122 -10.68 -9.68 -9.71
C ALA A 122 -10.68 -11.19 -9.42
N GLU A 123 -11.67 -11.92 -9.95
CA GLU A 123 -11.63 -13.40 -9.90
C GLU A 123 -10.46 -13.90 -10.72
N THR A 124 -9.68 -14.81 -10.15
CA THR A 124 -8.53 -15.43 -10.81
C THR A 124 -8.35 -16.84 -10.28
N THR A 125 -7.60 -17.65 -11.03
CA THR A 125 -7.14 -18.97 -10.59
C THR A 125 -5.63 -18.90 -10.36
N ASP A 126 -5.17 -19.44 -9.24
CA ASP A 126 -3.75 -19.63 -8.97
C ASP A 126 -3.25 -20.93 -9.64
N PRO A 127 -2.38 -20.86 -10.67
CA PRO A 127 -1.87 -22.06 -11.32
C PRO A 127 -0.90 -22.86 -10.44
N LEU A 128 -0.41 -22.30 -9.32
CA LEU A 128 0.53 -22.96 -8.42
C LEU A 128 -0.17 -23.87 -7.40
N THR A 129 -1.38 -23.51 -6.95
CA THR A 129 -2.18 -24.28 -5.98
C THR A 129 -3.44 -24.90 -6.57
N GLY A 130 -3.96 -24.37 -7.69
CA GLY A 130 -5.25 -24.73 -8.27
C GLY A 130 -6.45 -24.01 -7.62
N GLU A 131 -6.22 -23.18 -6.60
CA GLU A 131 -7.29 -22.42 -5.94
C GLU A 131 -7.84 -21.33 -6.88
N SER A 132 -9.13 -21.03 -6.76
CA SER A 132 -9.78 -19.93 -7.50
C SER A 132 -10.54 -19.03 -6.56
N GLY A 133 -10.48 -17.72 -6.80
CA GLY A 133 -11.18 -16.75 -5.99
C GLY A 133 -10.61 -15.35 -6.11
N SER A 134 -11.24 -14.45 -5.36
CA SER A 134 -10.83 -13.07 -5.11
C SER A 134 -11.11 -12.67 -3.66
N ILE A 135 -10.62 -11.50 -3.26
CA ILE A 135 -11.02 -10.85 -2.00
C ILE A 135 -12.53 -10.60 -1.94
N LEU A 136 -13.23 -10.52 -3.08
CA LEU A 136 -14.67 -10.23 -3.15
C LEU A 136 -15.56 -11.48 -3.21
N SER A 137 -15.00 -12.69 -3.26
CA SER A 137 -15.77 -13.92 -3.50
C SER A 137 -16.93 -14.08 -2.51
N ALA A 138 -16.65 -13.96 -1.22
CA ALA A 138 -17.64 -14.16 -0.16
C ALA A 138 -18.72 -13.07 -0.17
N CYS A 139 -18.33 -11.79 -0.28
CA CYS A 139 -19.29 -10.69 -0.27
C CYS A 139 -20.15 -10.63 -1.56
N ARG A 140 -19.69 -11.19 -2.67
CA ARG A 140 -20.48 -11.29 -3.91
C ARG A 140 -21.65 -12.24 -3.73
N ALA A 141 -21.41 -13.40 -3.10
CA ALA A 141 -22.44 -14.40 -2.84
C ALA A 141 -23.56 -13.88 -1.93
N THR A 142 -23.26 -12.92 -1.06
CA THR A 142 -24.21 -12.31 -0.12
C THR A 142 -24.70 -10.93 -0.57
N ALA A 143 -24.29 -10.44 -1.75
CA ALA A 143 -24.56 -9.10 -2.24
C ALA A 143 -24.17 -7.96 -1.26
N THR A 144 -23.16 -8.20 -0.41
CA THR A 144 -22.68 -7.24 0.58
C THR A 144 -21.34 -6.62 0.24
N CYS A 145 -20.80 -6.74 -0.98
CA CYS A 145 -19.52 -6.10 -1.29
C CYS A 145 -19.57 -4.56 -1.12
N PRO A 146 -18.56 -3.95 -0.47
CA PRO A 146 -18.42 -2.50 -0.43
C PRO A 146 -17.87 -1.98 -1.76
N LYS A 147 -18.06 -0.69 -2.05
CA LYS A 147 -17.23 0.01 -3.05
C LYS A 147 -15.82 0.15 -2.48
N ILE A 148 -14.79 -0.22 -3.25
CA ILE A 148 -13.40 -0.26 -2.76
C ILE A 148 -12.55 0.77 -3.47
N MET A 149 -11.79 1.54 -2.68
CA MET A 149 -10.61 2.26 -3.15
C MET A 149 -9.37 1.70 -2.45
N HIS A 150 -8.65 0.80 -3.11
CA HIS A 150 -7.36 0.34 -2.58
C HIS A 150 -6.31 1.40 -2.86
N THR A 151 -5.51 1.73 -1.86
CA THR A 151 -4.43 2.69 -2.01
C THR A 151 -3.12 2.10 -1.50
N ASP A 152 -2.06 2.21 -2.27
CA ASP A 152 -0.72 1.79 -1.86
C ASP A 152 0.30 2.89 -2.14
N THR A 153 1.40 2.87 -1.42
CA THR A 153 2.55 3.74 -1.66
C THR A 153 3.70 2.95 -2.26
N SER A 154 4.84 3.60 -2.52
CA SER A 154 5.98 2.94 -3.16
C SER A 154 6.54 1.81 -2.32
N THR A 155 6.54 1.95 -0.99
CA THR A 155 7.04 0.91 -0.08
C THR A 155 6.28 -0.41 -0.21
N GLU A 156 5.00 -0.39 -0.53
CA GLU A 156 4.19 -1.60 -0.63
C GLU A 156 4.55 -2.47 -1.83
N PHE A 157 5.11 -1.91 -2.89
CA PHE A 157 5.66 -2.75 -3.97
C PHE A 157 6.88 -3.54 -3.52
N TRP A 158 7.71 -2.97 -2.64
CA TRP A 158 8.95 -3.59 -2.15
C TRP A 158 8.71 -4.54 -0.97
N GLN A 159 7.79 -4.19 -0.07
CA GLN A 159 7.55 -4.93 1.18
C GLN A 159 6.25 -5.73 1.17
N ALA A 160 5.24 -5.32 0.40
CA ALA A 160 3.88 -5.86 0.41
C ALA A 160 3.47 -6.59 -0.88
N ARG A 161 4.39 -6.72 -1.84
CA ARG A 161 4.16 -7.29 -3.17
C ARG A 161 2.91 -6.70 -3.83
N ALA A 162 2.77 -5.38 -3.76
CA ALA A 162 1.59 -4.66 -4.23
C ALA A 162 1.26 -4.89 -5.72
N SER A 163 2.25 -5.29 -6.54
CA SER A 163 2.03 -5.72 -7.92
C SER A 163 0.99 -6.84 -8.05
N LEU A 164 0.91 -7.78 -7.09
CA LEU A 164 -0.09 -8.85 -7.10
C LEU A 164 -1.53 -8.36 -6.92
N VAL A 165 -1.76 -7.08 -6.65
CA VAL A 165 -3.09 -6.47 -6.68
C VAL A 165 -3.57 -6.26 -8.12
N THR A 166 -2.66 -5.99 -9.08
CA THR A 166 -2.98 -5.77 -10.51
C THR A 166 -2.50 -6.89 -11.44
N THR A 167 -1.74 -7.86 -10.94
CA THR A 167 -1.27 -9.01 -11.71
C THR A 167 -1.81 -10.32 -11.14
N SER A 168 -2.25 -11.21 -12.02
CA SER A 168 -2.65 -12.57 -11.64
C SER A 168 -1.45 -13.37 -11.10
N PRO A 169 -1.69 -14.45 -10.34
CA PRO A 169 -0.63 -15.40 -9.95
C PRO A 169 0.17 -15.98 -11.12
N ALA A 170 -0.39 -15.98 -12.34
CA ALA A 170 0.30 -16.40 -13.56
C ALA A 170 1.24 -15.31 -14.15
N GLY A 171 1.19 -14.08 -13.64
CA GLY A 171 1.97 -12.95 -14.15
C GLY A 171 1.28 -12.15 -15.26
N GLU A 172 -0.04 -12.31 -15.42
CA GLU A 172 -0.83 -11.60 -16.43
C GLU A 172 -1.54 -10.37 -15.84
N PRO A 173 -1.77 -9.30 -16.62
CA PRO A 173 -2.54 -8.14 -16.15
C PRO A 173 -3.98 -8.51 -15.80
N LEU A 174 -4.55 -7.81 -14.82
CA LEU A 174 -5.94 -7.97 -14.38
C LEU A 174 -6.75 -6.69 -14.60
N GLU A 175 -7.98 -6.86 -15.07
CA GLU A 175 -8.99 -5.81 -15.05
C GLU A 175 -9.73 -5.83 -13.72
N MET A 176 -9.86 -4.66 -13.10
CA MET A 176 -10.55 -4.54 -11.81
C MET A 176 -12.08 -4.47 -12.01
N PRO A 177 -12.87 -5.08 -11.10
CA PRO A 177 -14.33 -4.96 -11.13
C PRO A 177 -14.78 -3.49 -11.01
N ASP A 178 -15.96 -3.16 -11.56
CA ASP A 178 -16.50 -1.79 -11.58
C ASP A 178 -16.54 -1.10 -10.21
N GLY A 179 -16.83 -1.88 -9.15
CA GLY A 179 -16.89 -1.42 -7.76
C GLY A 179 -15.53 -1.21 -7.09
N VAL A 180 -14.42 -1.33 -7.83
CA VAL A 180 -13.06 -1.24 -7.32
C VAL A 180 -12.28 -0.15 -8.06
N ARG A 181 -11.52 0.65 -7.32
CA ARG A 181 -10.51 1.58 -7.83
C ARG A 181 -9.20 1.33 -7.11
N LEU A 182 -8.10 1.46 -7.85
CA LEU A 182 -6.75 1.30 -7.33
C LEU A 182 -5.97 2.59 -7.52
N TYR A 183 -5.29 3.05 -6.48
CA TYR A 183 -4.46 4.25 -6.53
C TYR A 183 -3.10 4.03 -5.92
N PHE A 184 -2.06 4.29 -6.71
CA PHE A 184 -0.68 4.25 -6.29
C PHE A 184 -0.19 5.66 -6.01
N ILE A 185 0.26 5.92 -4.79
CA ILE A 185 0.82 7.20 -4.38
C ILE A 185 2.34 7.12 -4.59
N ALA A 186 2.77 7.58 -5.78
CA ALA A 186 4.14 7.43 -6.25
C ALA A 186 5.12 8.18 -5.34
N GLY A 187 6.26 7.56 -5.08
CA GLY A 187 7.34 8.07 -4.23
C GLY A 187 7.07 8.04 -2.73
N ALA A 188 5.84 7.90 -2.26
CA ALA A 188 5.55 7.91 -0.81
C ALA A 188 6.10 6.65 -0.10
N PRO A 189 6.57 6.78 1.16
CA PRO A 189 6.89 5.63 2.01
C PRO A 189 5.63 5.02 2.62
N HIS A 190 5.78 4.01 3.46
CA HIS A 190 4.64 3.33 4.08
C HIS A 190 3.75 4.31 4.86
N PHE A 191 4.33 5.14 5.72
CA PHE A 191 3.57 6.13 6.48
C PHE A 191 4.45 7.28 6.93
N ASN A 192 3.90 8.49 6.88
CA ASN A 192 4.47 9.69 7.49
C ASN A 192 3.38 10.68 7.85
N GLY A 193 3.57 11.36 8.98
CA GLY A 193 2.84 12.60 9.28
C GLY A 193 3.21 13.73 8.32
N TRP A 194 2.34 14.73 8.19
CA TRP A 194 2.52 15.84 7.25
C TRP A 194 3.85 16.61 7.44
N SER A 195 4.32 16.75 8.68
CA SER A 195 5.56 17.45 9.04
C SER A 195 6.78 16.55 9.13
N ALA A 196 6.71 15.30 8.68
CA ALA A 196 7.85 14.37 8.73
C ALA A 196 9.03 14.95 7.94
N GLN A 197 10.23 14.91 8.54
CA GLN A 197 11.46 15.36 7.92
C GLN A 197 12.35 14.17 7.59
N SER A 198 13.15 14.31 6.54
CA SER A 198 14.16 13.31 6.18
C SER A 198 15.23 13.28 7.27
N LYS A 199 15.59 12.09 7.73
CA LYS A 199 16.61 11.90 8.77
C LYS A 199 17.39 10.63 8.53
N GLU A 200 18.59 10.58 9.07
CA GLU A 200 19.37 9.34 9.16
C GLU A 200 18.75 8.40 10.20
N GLU A 201 18.80 7.10 9.92
CA GLU A 201 18.47 6.05 10.88
C GLU A 201 19.66 5.11 11.03
N ALA A 202 19.98 4.71 12.26
CA ALA A 202 21.23 4.00 12.56
C ALA A 202 21.42 2.71 11.75
N ALA A 203 20.33 2.01 11.45
CA ALA A 203 20.35 0.74 10.73
C ALA A 203 20.22 0.90 9.20
N CYS A 204 19.87 2.08 8.70
CA CYS A 204 19.66 2.30 7.27
C CYS A 204 20.87 2.93 6.59
N ALA A 205 21.05 2.62 5.32
CA ALA A 205 22.14 3.14 4.48
C ALA A 205 21.85 4.55 3.97
N PHE A 206 20.57 4.91 3.82
CA PHE A 206 20.14 6.20 3.29
C PHE A 206 19.14 6.90 4.23
N PRO A 207 19.00 8.24 4.14
CA PRO A 207 17.99 8.99 4.87
C PRO A 207 16.56 8.49 4.59
N THR A 208 15.67 8.61 5.58
CA THR A 208 14.26 8.24 5.46
C THR A 208 13.50 9.15 4.51
N ASN A 209 12.54 8.60 3.78
CA ASN A 209 11.69 9.39 2.90
C ASN A 209 10.74 10.30 3.74
N PRO A 210 10.62 11.61 3.43
CA PRO A 210 9.79 12.54 4.21
C PRO A 210 8.34 12.66 3.71
N LEU A 211 8.01 12.09 2.55
CA LEU A 211 6.73 12.34 1.90
C LEU A 211 5.55 11.82 2.72
N SER A 212 4.46 12.60 2.75
CA SER A 212 3.21 12.21 3.38
C SER A 212 2.10 12.10 2.34
N ALA A 213 1.40 10.97 2.33
CA ALA A 213 0.26 10.71 1.45
C ALA A 213 -1.00 11.52 1.80
N ALA A 214 -0.96 12.36 2.84
CA ALA A 214 -2.14 12.98 3.43
C ALA A 214 -3.02 13.77 2.44
N PRO A 215 -2.50 14.65 1.55
CA PRO A 215 -3.36 15.39 0.62
C PRO A 215 -4.14 14.48 -0.34
N VAL A 216 -3.48 13.43 -0.84
CA VAL A 216 -4.11 12.45 -1.73
C VAL A 216 -5.15 11.63 -0.98
N MET A 217 -4.81 11.14 0.22
CA MET A 217 -5.75 10.35 1.03
C MET A 217 -6.98 11.15 1.46
N ARG A 218 -6.85 12.44 1.74
CA ARG A 218 -7.98 13.34 2.04
C ARG A 218 -8.92 13.46 0.84
N ALA A 219 -8.38 13.67 -0.36
CA ALA A 219 -9.18 13.75 -1.58
C ALA A 219 -9.89 12.41 -1.89
N LEU A 220 -9.19 11.28 -1.74
CA LEU A 220 -9.76 9.95 -1.99
C LEU A 220 -10.83 9.57 -0.96
N TYR A 221 -10.69 9.98 0.30
CA TYR A 221 -11.75 9.81 1.30
C TYR A 221 -13.04 10.54 0.88
N VAL A 222 -12.93 11.80 0.47
CA VAL A 222 -14.07 12.59 -0.04
C VAL A 222 -14.63 11.98 -1.32
N ALA A 223 -13.78 11.45 -2.20
CA ALA A 223 -14.20 10.77 -3.42
C ALA A 223 -15.02 9.51 -3.10
N LEU A 224 -14.59 8.67 -2.15
CA LEU A 224 -15.35 7.49 -1.74
C LEU A 224 -16.68 7.88 -1.10
N ALA A 225 -16.69 8.87 -0.21
CA ALA A 225 -17.91 9.36 0.41
C ALA A 225 -18.93 9.82 -0.64
N ASN A 226 -18.50 10.58 -1.65
CA ASN A 226 -19.37 10.98 -2.76
C ASN A 226 -19.78 9.78 -3.65
N TRP A 227 -18.92 8.77 -3.79
CA TRP A 227 -19.24 7.59 -4.58
C TRP A 227 -20.34 6.76 -3.95
N ILE A 228 -20.34 6.60 -2.62
CA ILE A 228 -21.38 5.83 -1.92
C ILE A 228 -22.67 6.65 -1.71
N SER A 229 -22.56 7.95 -1.41
CA SER A 229 -23.73 8.77 -1.03
C SER A 229 -24.43 9.46 -2.19
N LYS A 230 -23.70 9.82 -3.24
CA LYS A 230 -24.23 10.59 -4.37
C LYS A 230 -24.13 9.84 -5.70
N ASN A 231 -23.67 8.59 -5.65
CA ASN A 231 -23.31 7.78 -6.82
C ASN A 231 -22.35 8.51 -7.80
N LYS A 232 -21.55 9.46 -7.31
CA LYS A 232 -20.57 10.18 -8.13
C LYS A 232 -19.30 9.35 -8.24
N ALA A 233 -19.03 8.81 -9.42
CA ALA A 233 -17.83 8.02 -9.64
C ALA A 233 -16.56 8.82 -9.26
N PRO A 234 -15.58 8.18 -8.60
CA PRO A 234 -14.29 8.79 -8.30
C PRO A 234 -13.42 8.88 -9.56
N PRO A 235 -12.25 9.53 -9.50
CA PRO A 235 -11.26 9.47 -10.57
C PRO A 235 -10.98 8.03 -11.02
N ALA A 236 -10.54 7.87 -12.27
CA ALA A 236 -10.11 6.56 -12.77
C ALA A 236 -8.90 6.05 -11.97
N SER A 237 -8.75 4.72 -11.88
CA SER A 237 -7.59 4.10 -11.25
C SER A 237 -6.29 4.63 -11.85
N ARG A 238 -5.30 4.88 -11.00
CA ARG A 238 -3.91 5.21 -11.39
C ARG A 238 -2.99 4.32 -10.56
N TYR A 239 -2.65 3.16 -11.10
CA TYR A 239 -1.89 2.12 -10.41
C TYR A 239 -0.98 1.39 -11.40
N PRO A 240 0.28 1.09 -11.06
CA PRO A 240 1.21 0.43 -11.95
C PRO A 240 0.65 -0.87 -12.53
N SER A 241 0.81 -1.04 -13.84
CA SER A 241 0.26 -2.17 -14.58
C SER A 241 1.27 -2.72 -15.60
N LEU A 242 1.06 -3.98 -15.99
CA LEU A 242 1.76 -4.58 -17.12
C LEU A 242 1.21 -4.07 -18.47
N THR A 243 -0.03 -3.58 -18.50
CA THR A 243 -0.69 -3.10 -19.74
C THR A 243 -0.10 -1.79 -20.26
N ASP A 244 0.35 -0.90 -19.38
CA ASP A 244 0.97 0.38 -19.71
C ASP A 244 2.49 0.37 -19.52
N ALA A 245 3.08 -0.81 -19.31
CA ALA A 245 4.50 -1.04 -19.09
C ALA A 245 5.11 -0.20 -17.95
N THR A 246 4.30 0.15 -16.94
CA THR A 246 4.76 0.86 -15.74
C THR A 246 5.17 -0.07 -14.60
N LEU A 247 4.95 -1.38 -14.74
CA LEU A 247 5.54 -2.42 -13.91
C LEU A 247 6.71 -3.11 -14.62
N VAL A 248 7.77 -3.38 -13.86
CA VAL A 248 8.96 -4.11 -14.32
C VAL A 248 9.36 -5.17 -13.29
N ARG A 249 9.99 -6.25 -13.75
CA ARG A 249 10.66 -7.19 -12.86
C ARG A 249 11.91 -6.55 -12.26
N LEU A 250 12.34 -7.04 -11.10
CA LEU A 250 13.48 -6.45 -10.39
C LEU A 250 14.76 -6.47 -11.22
N GLU A 251 15.00 -7.54 -11.98
CA GLU A 251 16.16 -7.68 -12.87
C GLU A 251 16.17 -6.69 -14.04
N ASP A 252 15.00 -6.17 -14.42
CA ASP A 252 14.81 -5.23 -15.53
C ASP A 252 14.76 -3.76 -15.04
N LEU A 253 14.79 -3.54 -13.71
CA LEU A 253 14.73 -2.21 -13.10
C LEU A 253 16.01 -1.41 -13.37
N LYS A 254 15.83 -0.20 -13.90
CA LYS A 254 16.92 0.75 -14.14
C LYS A 254 16.90 1.82 -13.06
N LEU A 255 18.01 1.91 -12.32
CA LEU A 255 18.23 2.93 -11.29
C LEU A 255 19.29 3.93 -11.77
N PRO A 256 19.15 5.23 -11.48
CA PRO A 256 20.19 6.20 -11.77
C PRO A 256 21.42 5.92 -10.91
N ARG A 257 22.61 6.25 -11.43
CA ARG A 257 23.82 6.29 -10.62
C ARG A 257 23.80 7.52 -9.73
N ILE A 258 24.01 7.33 -8.43
CA ILE A 258 24.03 8.38 -7.42
C ILE A 258 25.30 8.20 -6.59
N GLY A 259 26.10 9.27 -6.46
CA GLY A 259 27.36 9.20 -5.71
C GLY A 259 28.41 8.26 -6.31
N GLY A 260 28.30 7.92 -7.60
CA GLY A 260 29.20 7.02 -8.32
C GLY A 260 28.73 5.57 -8.37
N GLU A 261 27.64 5.23 -7.68
CA GLU A 261 27.15 3.86 -7.53
C GLU A 261 25.70 3.72 -8.01
N VAL A 262 25.34 2.52 -8.44
CA VAL A 262 23.95 2.15 -8.74
C VAL A 262 23.48 1.23 -7.62
N ALA A 263 22.46 1.66 -6.88
CA ALA A 263 21.90 0.87 -5.78
C ALA A 263 21.31 -0.45 -6.30
N ARG A 264 21.30 -1.48 -5.44
CA ARG A 264 20.79 -2.82 -5.74
C ARG A 264 19.75 -3.24 -4.71
N PRO A 265 18.55 -2.64 -4.73
CA PRO A 265 17.50 -3.02 -3.80
C PRO A 265 17.04 -4.46 -4.03
N VAL A 266 16.65 -5.12 -2.94
CA VAL A 266 15.99 -6.43 -2.96
C VAL A 266 14.48 -6.26 -2.75
N ILE A 267 13.69 -7.26 -3.12
CA ILE A 267 12.23 -7.25 -2.93
C ILE A 267 11.84 -8.32 -1.91
N ASN A 268 10.79 -8.05 -1.12
CA ASN A 268 10.12 -9.10 -0.37
C ASN A 268 9.43 -10.06 -1.35
N GLU A 269 10.07 -11.18 -1.67
CA GLU A 269 9.47 -12.23 -2.51
C GLU A 269 8.20 -12.81 -1.87
N LEU A 270 7.44 -13.59 -2.63
CA LEU A 270 6.36 -14.41 -2.08
C LEU A 270 6.38 -15.79 -2.72
N ARG A 271 6.26 -16.82 -1.88
CA ARG A 271 6.13 -18.21 -2.30
C ARG A 271 4.81 -18.79 -1.83
N VAL A 272 4.35 -19.81 -2.51
CA VAL A 272 3.31 -20.71 -1.98
C VAL A 272 3.85 -21.30 -0.68
N MET A 273 3.07 -21.22 0.39
CA MET A 273 3.45 -21.77 1.70
C MET A 273 2.50 -22.88 2.12
N ASP A 274 3.04 -24.03 2.49
CA ASP A 274 2.29 -25.11 3.14
C ASP A 274 2.49 -25.03 4.67
N TYR A 275 1.39 -24.69 5.36
CA TYR A 275 1.34 -24.51 6.82
C TYR A 275 0.92 -25.78 7.60
N SER A 276 0.91 -26.95 6.94
CA SER A 276 0.58 -28.22 7.58
C SER A 276 1.66 -28.70 8.57
N SER A 277 2.89 -28.18 8.45
CA SER A 277 4.02 -28.46 9.33
C SER A 277 4.68 -27.18 9.88
N GLN A 278 5.55 -27.32 10.88
CA GLN A 278 6.33 -26.22 11.46
C GLN A 278 7.82 -26.60 11.50
N PRO A 279 8.73 -25.87 10.83
CA PRO A 279 8.47 -24.69 9.99
C PRO A 279 7.66 -25.03 8.73
N PRO A 280 6.92 -24.06 8.14
CA PRO A 280 6.12 -24.29 6.94
C PRO A 280 7.02 -24.60 5.73
N VAL A 281 6.50 -25.37 4.79
CA VAL A 281 7.23 -25.77 3.59
C VAL A 281 7.06 -24.72 2.49
N ARG A 282 8.17 -24.25 1.93
CA ARG A 282 8.20 -23.27 0.82
C ARG A 282 8.03 -23.96 -0.53
N GLY A 283 7.07 -23.50 -1.30
CA GLY A 283 6.81 -23.91 -2.68
C GLY A 283 7.42 -22.97 -3.72
N LYS A 284 6.78 -22.93 -4.90
CA LYS A 284 7.16 -22.05 -6.03
C LYS A 284 6.91 -20.59 -5.69
N ALA A 285 7.70 -19.70 -6.28
CA ALA A 285 7.56 -18.25 -6.15
C ALA A 285 6.47 -17.70 -7.07
N TYR A 286 5.74 -16.69 -6.60
CA TYR A 286 4.86 -15.88 -7.42
C TYR A 286 5.67 -14.80 -8.17
N PRO A 287 5.25 -14.43 -9.39
CA PRO A 287 5.87 -13.32 -10.10
C PRO A 287 5.54 -12.01 -9.41
N VAL A 288 6.55 -11.34 -8.86
CA VAL A 288 6.43 -10.02 -8.22
C VAL A 288 7.19 -8.99 -9.03
N SER A 289 6.59 -7.82 -9.20
CA SER A 289 7.15 -6.69 -9.94
C SER A 289 7.14 -5.41 -9.10
N VAL A 290 7.95 -4.43 -9.51
CA VAL A 290 8.01 -3.10 -8.92
C VAL A 290 7.65 -2.05 -9.98
N PRO A 291 7.26 -0.83 -9.57
CA PRO A 291 7.06 0.25 -10.53
C PRO A 291 8.37 0.57 -11.23
N GLY A 292 8.29 0.78 -12.55
CA GLY A 292 9.37 1.41 -13.31
C GLY A 292 9.64 2.82 -12.79
N LEU A 293 10.82 3.34 -13.10
CA LEU A 293 11.28 4.64 -12.60
C LEU A 293 11.56 5.59 -13.77
N ASP A 294 11.40 6.89 -13.51
CA ASP A 294 11.95 7.93 -14.38
C ASP A 294 13.48 8.07 -14.21
N ASP A 295 14.08 8.96 -14.99
CA ASP A 295 15.53 9.24 -14.94
C ASP A 295 16.02 9.73 -13.57
N ASP A 296 15.10 10.20 -12.71
CA ASP A 296 15.39 10.66 -11.36
C ASP A 296 15.25 9.55 -10.32
N GLY A 297 14.91 8.33 -10.74
CA GLY A 297 14.64 7.22 -9.83
C GLY A 297 13.28 7.33 -9.13
N ASN A 298 12.38 8.19 -9.59
CA ASN A 298 11.04 8.34 -9.02
C ASN A 298 10.03 7.40 -9.72
N PRO A 299 9.10 6.77 -8.99
CA PRO A 299 8.17 5.80 -9.56
C PRO A 299 7.19 6.35 -10.61
N LEU A 300 6.90 5.51 -11.62
CA LEU A 300 5.93 5.72 -12.68
C LEU A 300 4.57 5.05 -12.37
N GLY A 301 3.55 5.32 -13.18
CA GLY A 301 2.27 4.57 -13.17
C GLY A 301 1.28 4.93 -12.06
N GLY A 302 1.47 6.05 -11.36
CA GLY A 302 0.60 6.45 -10.23
C GLY A 302 0.34 7.94 -10.12
N ILE A 303 -0.24 8.32 -8.98
CA ILE A 303 -0.45 9.70 -8.55
C ILE A 303 0.89 10.24 -8.05
N ARG A 304 1.51 11.12 -8.84
CA ARG A 304 2.70 11.87 -8.43
C ARG A 304 2.24 13.06 -7.59
N MET A 305 2.61 13.08 -6.30
CA MET A 305 2.36 14.24 -5.44
C MET A 305 3.15 15.45 -5.94
N ALA A 306 2.79 16.66 -5.51
CA ALA A 306 3.46 17.88 -5.97
C ALA A 306 4.99 17.84 -5.78
N ASN A 307 5.47 17.25 -4.67
CA ASN A 307 6.91 17.05 -4.41
C ASN A 307 7.59 16.01 -5.32
N VAL A 308 6.84 15.13 -5.99
CA VAL A 308 7.38 14.13 -6.93
C VAL A 308 7.30 14.64 -8.37
N GLU A 309 6.32 15.51 -8.66
CA GLU A 309 6.20 16.21 -9.93
C GLU A 309 7.20 17.36 -10.06
N ALA A 310 7.45 18.08 -8.96
CA ALA A 310 8.54 19.04 -8.81
C ALA A 310 9.57 18.49 -7.79
N PRO A 311 10.40 17.49 -8.18
CA PRO A 311 11.28 16.80 -7.25
C PRO A 311 12.48 17.65 -6.84
N LEU A 312 12.91 17.47 -5.58
CA LEU A 312 14.22 17.91 -5.07
C LEU A 312 15.20 16.73 -4.90
N GLY A 313 14.76 15.51 -5.22
CA GLY A 313 15.54 14.29 -5.07
C GLY A 313 14.82 13.06 -5.60
N THR A 314 15.44 11.91 -5.36
CA THR A 314 14.84 10.60 -5.55
C THR A 314 14.01 10.25 -4.32
N TYR A 315 12.73 9.99 -4.50
CA TYR A 315 11.80 9.48 -3.49
C TYR A 315 11.51 8.01 -3.78
N ALA A 316 12.27 7.12 -3.14
CA ALA A 316 12.16 5.68 -3.35
C ALA A 316 11.38 5.00 -2.22
N GLY A 317 10.63 3.96 -2.59
CA GLY A 317 9.86 3.12 -1.64
C GLY A 317 10.71 2.14 -0.84
N TRP A 318 11.98 1.95 -1.21
CA TRP A 318 12.94 1.07 -0.56
C TRP A 318 13.99 1.87 0.20
N ASN A 319 14.62 1.23 1.17
CA ASN A 319 15.87 1.68 1.79
C ASN A 319 16.67 0.42 2.11
N LEU A 320 17.99 0.51 2.17
CA LEU A 320 18.86 -0.63 2.44
C LEU A 320 19.40 -0.56 3.85
N ARG A 321 19.67 -1.72 4.45
CA ARG A 321 20.36 -1.79 5.72
C ARG A 321 21.85 -1.54 5.53
N ARG A 322 22.45 -0.86 6.51
CA ARG A 322 23.88 -0.55 6.59
C ARG A 322 24.71 -1.77 7.02
N GLU A 323 26.02 -1.75 6.75
CA GLU A 323 27.01 -2.64 7.35
C GLU A 323 26.79 -2.82 8.87
N GLY A 324 26.84 -4.07 9.34
CA GLY A 324 26.54 -4.41 10.74
C GLY A 324 25.05 -4.61 11.07
N PHE A 325 24.13 -4.30 10.13
CA PHE A 325 22.69 -4.46 10.30
C PHE A 325 22.05 -5.36 9.23
N ALA A 326 22.69 -6.47 8.86
CA ALA A 326 22.28 -7.30 7.70
C ALA A 326 22.28 -6.47 6.40
N GLU A 327 23.47 -6.02 6.01
CA GLU A 327 23.72 -5.13 4.87
C GLU A 327 23.05 -5.60 3.59
N GLY A 328 22.46 -4.66 2.84
CA GLY A 328 21.81 -4.93 1.55
C GLY A 328 20.36 -5.42 1.65
N GLU A 329 19.90 -5.85 2.82
CA GLU A 329 18.49 -6.17 3.07
C GLU A 329 17.63 -4.89 3.16
N LEU A 330 16.30 -5.01 3.00
CA LEU A 330 15.42 -3.85 3.12
C LEU A 330 15.40 -3.29 4.56
N CYS A 331 15.66 -1.99 4.70
CA CYS A 331 15.60 -1.27 5.97
C CYS A 331 14.17 -0.80 6.26
N SER A 332 13.38 -1.67 6.88
CA SER A 332 12.04 -1.34 7.39
C SER A 332 11.11 -0.75 6.31
N LEU A 333 10.19 0.13 6.71
CA LEU A 333 9.11 0.68 5.90
C LEU A 333 9.30 2.18 5.58
N SER A 334 10.48 2.73 5.83
CA SER A 334 10.75 4.18 5.78
C SER A 334 11.00 4.71 4.38
N GLY A 335 11.30 3.85 3.40
CA GLY A 335 11.79 4.27 2.09
C GLY A 335 13.03 5.16 2.19
N THR A 336 13.43 5.77 1.08
CA THR A 336 14.52 6.75 1.09
C THR A 336 14.23 8.01 0.31
N PHE A 337 14.81 9.11 0.80
CA PHE A 337 14.97 10.35 0.06
C PHE A 337 16.46 10.64 -0.14
N ILE A 338 16.87 10.75 -1.40
CA ILE A 338 18.25 11.12 -1.75
C ILE A 338 18.21 12.42 -2.55
N PRO A 339 18.66 13.55 -1.98
CA PRO A 339 18.58 14.85 -2.65
C PRO A 339 19.36 14.84 -3.96
N PHE A 340 18.93 15.65 -4.92
CA PHE A 340 19.73 15.94 -6.11
C PHE A 340 20.99 16.72 -5.70
N PRO A 341 22.09 16.61 -6.47
CA PRO A 341 23.25 17.45 -6.23
C PRO A 341 22.86 18.92 -6.49
N LYS A 342 23.48 19.86 -5.78
CA LYS A 342 23.23 21.30 -6.02
C LYS A 342 23.63 21.70 -7.44
N GLU A 343 24.83 21.31 -7.83
CA GLU A 343 25.44 21.56 -9.13
C GLU A 343 25.67 20.26 -9.92
N ARG A 344 25.90 20.38 -11.23
CA ARG A 344 26.17 19.23 -12.10
C ARG A 344 27.31 18.36 -11.54
N SER A 345 27.06 17.07 -11.37
CA SER A 345 28.05 16.09 -10.93
C SER A 345 28.29 15.04 -12.02
N LYS A 346 29.52 14.52 -12.15
CA LYS A 346 29.82 13.36 -13.01
C LYS A 346 29.50 12.02 -12.33
N ALA A 347 29.31 12.03 -11.02
CA ALA A 347 29.01 10.87 -10.19
C ALA A 347 27.50 10.69 -9.96
N ASP A 348 26.68 11.62 -10.43
CA ASP A 348 25.22 11.56 -10.35
C ASP A 348 24.66 11.73 -11.76
N ASP A 349 23.83 10.78 -12.22
CA ASP A 349 23.25 10.85 -13.55
C ASP A 349 22.05 11.80 -13.61
N ARG A 350 21.46 12.14 -12.46
CA ARG A 350 20.28 12.99 -12.33
C ARG A 350 20.64 14.46 -12.55
N LYS A 351 19.71 15.26 -13.08
CA LYS A 351 19.91 16.72 -13.18
C LYS A 351 20.01 17.35 -11.79
N SER A 352 20.95 18.28 -11.64
CA SER A 352 21.16 19.00 -10.39
C SER A 352 20.01 19.96 -10.07
N LEU A 353 19.98 20.48 -8.84
CA LEU A 353 19.00 21.48 -8.44
C LEU A 353 19.14 22.77 -9.26
N GLY A 354 20.36 23.27 -9.46
CA GLY A 354 20.62 24.45 -10.29
C GLY A 354 20.25 24.28 -11.77
N GLU A 355 20.27 23.05 -12.30
CA GLU A 355 19.78 22.75 -13.66
C GLU A 355 18.24 22.76 -13.76
N ARG A 356 17.52 22.62 -12.63
CA ARG A 356 16.05 22.51 -12.58
C ARG A 356 15.36 23.79 -12.15
N TYR A 357 15.84 24.39 -11.08
CA TYR A 357 15.23 25.53 -10.42
C TYR A 357 16.27 26.64 -10.30
N PRO A 358 16.15 27.71 -11.10
CA PRO A 358 17.04 28.86 -11.00
C PRO A 358 17.04 29.51 -9.62
N ASP A 359 15.89 29.47 -8.93
CA ASP A 359 15.68 30.06 -7.61
C ASP A 359 14.52 29.37 -6.86
N GLU A 360 14.30 29.82 -5.62
CA GLU A 360 13.21 29.36 -4.74
C GLU A 360 11.82 29.64 -5.36
N ASP A 361 11.63 30.77 -6.04
CA ASP A 361 10.35 31.13 -6.66
C ASP A 361 10.00 30.19 -7.81
N ALA A 362 10.97 29.80 -8.64
CA ALA A 362 10.80 28.82 -9.71
C ALA A 362 10.36 27.46 -9.18
N TYR A 363 10.97 27.00 -8.07
CA TYR A 363 10.56 25.76 -7.41
C TYR A 363 9.13 25.86 -6.86
N LEU A 364 8.79 26.94 -6.16
CA LEU A 364 7.45 27.14 -5.61
C LEU A 364 6.37 27.24 -6.70
N MET A 365 6.67 27.85 -7.86
CA MET A 365 5.77 27.86 -9.01
C MET A 365 5.57 26.46 -9.61
N ALA A 366 6.62 25.64 -9.69
CA ALA A 366 6.52 24.26 -10.15
C ALA A 366 5.63 23.43 -9.21
N VAL A 367 5.84 23.53 -7.90
CA VAL A 367 5.01 22.86 -6.89
C VAL A 367 3.56 23.34 -6.97
N LYS A 368 3.32 24.66 -7.12
CA LYS A 368 1.97 25.21 -7.25
C LYS A 368 1.24 24.64 -8.47
N SER A 369 1.92 24.58 -9.61
CA SER A 369 1.36 24.05 -10.85
C SER A 369 1.00 22.57 -10.71
N ALA A 370 1.88 21.77 -10.09
CA ALA A 370 1.61 20.37 -9.82
C ALA A 370 0.45 20.15 -8.84
N ALA A 371 0.37 20.99 -7.79
CA ALA A 371 -0.73 20.99 -6.84
C ALA A 371 -2.08 21.32 -7.52
N GLU A 372 -2.13 22.36 -8.36
CA GLU A 372 -3.33 22.73 -9.11
C GLU A 372 -3.76 21.62 -10.08
N ALA A 373 -2.81 20.93 -10.72
CA ALA A 373 -3.11 19.77 -11.57
C ALA A 373 -3.72 18.60 -10.77
N LEU A 374 -3.19 18.30 -9.57
CA LEU A 374 -3.77 17.27 -8.70
C LEU A 374 -5.20 17.62 -8.25
N VAL A 375 -5.50 18.90 -8.02
CA VAL A 375 -6.86 19.35 -7.73
C VAL A 375 -7.78 19.15 -8.93
N ALA A 376 -7.33 19.54 -10.13
CA ALA A 376 -8.09 19.35 -11.36
C ALA A 376 -8.40 17.87 -11.63
N ASP A 377 -7.44 16.99 -11.34
CA ASP A 377 -7.58 15.54 -11.50
C ASP A 377 -8.39 14.86 -10.37
N GLY A 378 -8.73 15.60 -9.30
CA GLY A 378 -9.47 15.08 -8.15
C GLY A 378 -8.64 14.27 -7.16
N PHE A 379 -7.31 14.40 -7.21
CA PHE A 379 -6.36 13.74 -6.28
C PHE A 379 -5.81 14.68 -5.20
N MET A 380 -6.30 15.92 -5.13
CA MET A 380 -6.06 16.80 -4.01
C MET A 380 -7.26 17.71 -3.80
N LEU A 381 -7.50 18.12 -2.55
CA LEU A 381 -8.52 19.13 -2.25
C LEU A 381 -7.95 20.55 -2.49
N PRO A 382 -8.74 21.50 -3.01
CA PRO A 382 -8.28 22.89 -3.20
C PRO A 382 -7.69 23.52 -1.92
N GLU A 383 -8.25 23.18 -0.76
CA GLU A 383 -7.84 23.69 0.54
C GLU A 383 -6.43 23.21 0.94
N ASP A 384 -5.96 22.10 0.37
CA ASP A 384 -4.67 21.52 0.70
C ASP A 384 -3.49 22.22 -0.04
N ILE A 385 -3.76 23.04 -1.08
CA ILE A 385 -2.72 23.77 -1.84
C ILE A 385 -1.87 24.64 -0.91
N GLY A 386 -2.50 25.36 0.02
CA GLY A 386 -1.79 26.26 0.93
C GLY A 386 -0.80 25.52 1.84
N TYR A 387 -1.19 24.34 2.33
CA TYR A 387 -0.34 23.48 3.16
C TYR A 387 0.83 22.93 2.35
N VAL A 388 0.59 22.44 1.13
CA VAL A 388 1.62 21.94 0.22
C VAL A 388 2.66 23.02 -0.08
N LEU A 389 2.22 24.25 -0.40
CA LEU A 389 3.13 25.37 -0.63
C LEU A 389 3.87 25.81 0.64
N GLY A 390 3.22 25.74 1.80
CA GLY A 390 3.86 25.97 3.09
C GLY A 390 5.03 25.02 3.31
N ARG A 391 4.81 23.73 3.08
CA ARG A 391 5.86 22.71 3.18
C ARG A 391 6.96 22.90 2.13
N ALA A 392 6.60 23.22 0.89
CA ALA A 392 7.58 23.47 -0.16
C ALA A 392 8.54 24.63 0.16
N ARG A 393 8.07 25.68 0.85
CA ARG A 393 8.97 26.77 1.32
C ARG A 393 10.01 26.28 2.32
N GLU A 394 9.67 25.32 3.17
CA GLU A 394 10.64 24.70 4.09
C GLU A 394 11.63 23.84 3.30
N ASP A 395 11.13 23.01 2.39
CA ASP A 395 11.96 22.11 1.57
C ASP A 395 12.91 22.88 0.63
N ALA A 396 12.54 24.11 0.22
CA ALA A 396 13.35 24.99 -0.61
C ALA A 396 14.71 25.35 0.03
N ALA A 397 14.89 25.12 1.32
CA ALA A 397 16.19 25.21 1.98
C ALA A 397 17.26 24.34 1.30
N LEU A 398 16.88 23.25 0.61
CA LEU A 398 17.81 22.40 -0.14
C LEU A 398 18.43 23.09 -1.37
N LEU A 399 17.81 24.16 -1.88
CA LEU A 399 18.32 24.96 -3.00
C LEU A 399 19.47 25.89 -2.58
N ARG A 400 19.62 26.16 -1.28
CA ARG A 400 20.61 27.09 -0.71
C ARG A 400 21.91 26.38 -0.40
#